data_AF-A0A5B9DAU8-F1
#
_entry.id   AF-A0A5B9DAU8-F1
#
_cell.length_a   1.000
_cell.length_b   1.000
_cell.length_c   1.000
_cell.angle_alpha   90.00
_cell.angle_beta   90.00
_cell.angle_gamma   90.00
#
_symmetry.space_group_name_H-M   'P 1'
#
loop_
_entity.id
_entity.type
_entity.pdbx_description
1 polymer ?
#
loop_
_entity_poly.entity_id
_entity_poly.type
_entity_poly.pdbx_seq_one_letter_code
_entity_poly.pdbx_strand_id
1 'polypeptide(L)'
;MVTSVNNSQSRIYISQRQLTDQKDLQQIESELKNGQIIFLRTNNFFEQYQDEVIKLKQMIDQLKKICMNFGGSIGRIGPDLLVLTPNEKIKLY
;
A
#
# COMPACT_ATOMS: atom_id res chain seq x y z
N MET A 1 26.97 3.76 -36.14
CA MET A 1 25.79 4.25 -35.39
C MET A 1 25.43 3.18 -34.38
N VAL A 2 25.67 3.41 -33.10
CA VAL A 2 25.29 2.48 -32.04
C VAL A 2 23.87 2.88 -31.61
N THR A 3 22.89 2.06 -31.92
CA THR A 3 21.52 2.24 -31.47
C THR A 3 21.45 1.89 -29.99
N SER A 4 21.50 2.91 -29.14
CA SER A 4 21.20 2.80 -27.71
C SER A 4 19.75 2.36 -27.56
N VAL A 5 19.51 1.07 -27.33
CA VAL A 5 18.20 0.55 -26.95
C VAL A 5 17.92 1.11 -25.56
N ASN A 6 17.12 2.18 -25.48
CA ASN A 6 16.61 2.71 -24.21
C ASN A 6 15.68 1.65 -23.61
N ASN A 7 16.26 0.71 -22.88
CA ASN A 7 15.54 -0.25 -22.07
C ASN A 7 15.08 0.47 -20.79
N SER A 8 14.14 1.41 -20.93
CA SER A 8 13.49 2.07 -19.81
C SER A 8 12.49 1.11 -19.17
N GLN A 9 12.99 0.02 -18.59
CA GLN A 9 12.24 -0.79 -17.65
C GLN A 9 11.91 0.11 -16.46
N SER A 10 10.64 0.50 -16.34
CA SER A 10 10.16 1.27 -15.19
C SER A 10 10.46 0.48 -13.92
N ARG A 11 11.40 0.98 -13.11
CA ARG A 11 11.75 0.34 -11.84
C ARG A 11 10.54 0.39 -10.92
N ILE A 12 10.16 -0.76 -10.37
CA ILE A 12 9.15 -0.85 -9.32
C ILE A 12 9.89 -0.81 -7.99
N TYR A 13 9.53 0.14 -7.13
CA TYR A 13 10.09 0.25 -5.79
C TYR A 13 9.17 -0.45 -4.79
N ILE A 14 9.78 -0.95 -3.72
CA ILE A 14 9.09 -1.55 -2.59
C ILE A 14 9.52 -0.79 -1.34
N SER A 15 8.55 -0.29 -0.56
CA SER A 15 8.78 0.30 0.76
C SER A 15 8.13 -0.53 1.86
N GLN A 16 8.67 -0.41 3.07
CA GLN A 16 8.00 -0.86 4.29
C GLN A 16 7.64 0.38 5.13
N ARG A 17 6.41 0.42 5.65
CA ARG A 17 5.91 1.49 6.51
C ARG A 17 5.20 0.93 7.74
N GLN A 18 5.10 1.76 8.77
CA GLN A 18 4.26 1.51 9.94
C GLN A 18 3.01 2.36 9.83
N LEU A 19 1.83 1.76 10.03
CA LEU A 19 0.59 2.49 10.21
C LEU A 19 0.52 2.98 11.66
N THR A 20 0.40 4.30 11.83
CA THR A 20 0.38 4.97 13.12
C THR A 20 -0.84 5.86 13.27
N ASP A 21 -1.19 6.62 12.24
CA ASP A 21 -2.35 7.51 12.26
C ASP A 21 -2.96 7.71 10.87
N GLN A 22 -3.92 8.64 10.78
CA GLN A 22 -4.62 8.92 9.54
C GLN A 22 -3.77 9.70 8.50
N LYS A 23 -2.71 10.41 8.92
CA LYS A 23 -1.82 11.14 8.01
C LYS A 23 -1.02 10.19 7.14
N ASP A 24 -0.76 8.98 7.63
CA ASP A 24 -0.08 7.92 6.88
C ASP A 24 -0.84 7.56 5.59
N LEU A 25 -2.19 7.67 5.58
CA LEU A 25 -3.00 7.38 4.40
C LEU A 25 -2.67 8.28 3.22
N GLN A 26 -2.42 9.57 3.45
CA GLN A 26 -2.06 10.52 2.38
C GLN A 26 -0.71 10.16 1.76
N GLN A 27 0.24 9.71 2.59
CA GLN A 27 1.55 9.30 2.12
C GLN A 27 1.48 7.98 1.35
N ILE A 28 0.72 7.01 1.87
CA ILE A 28 0.43 5.72 1.20
C ILE A 28 -0.21 5.97 -0.18
N GLU A 29 -1.19 6.85 -0.26
CA GLU A 29 -1.84 7.22 -1.52
C GLU A 29 -0.83 7.81 -2.52
N SER A 30 0.04 8.71 -2.07
CA SER A 30 1.08 9.31 -2.91
C SER A 30 2.08 8.27 -3.44
N GLU A 31 2.53 7.34 -2.59
CA GLU A 31 3.44 6.26 -2.97
C GLU A 31 2.80 5.29 -3.98
N LEU A 32 1.56 4.87 -3.74
CA LEU A 32 0.82 3.99 -4.66
C LEU A 32 0.61 4.69 -6.01
N LYS A 33 0.26 5.98 -6.01
CA LYS A 33 0.13 6.78 -7.24
C LYS A 33 1.44 6.85 -8.04
N ASN A 34 2.58 6.83 -7.35
CA ASN A 34 3.91 6.81 -7.98
C ASN A 34 4.36 5.42 -8.43
N GLY A 35 3.53 4.39 -8.29
CA GLY A 35 3.83 3.04 -8.74
C GLY A 35 4.63 2.20 -7.74
N GLN A 36 4.66 2.60 -6.46
CA GLN A 36 5.37 1.87 -5.41
C GLN A 36 4.51 0.76 -4.78
N ILE A 37 5.11 -0.37 -4.43
CA ILE A 37 4.49 -1.41 -3.59
C ILE A 37 4.81 -1.10 -2.14
N ILE A 38 3.83 -1.22 -1.24
CA ILE A 38 4.00 -0.88 0.17
C ILE A 38 3.68 -2.09 1.03
N PHE A 39 4.63 -2.48 1.87
CA PHE A 39 4.42 -3.38 2.99
C PHE A 39 4.10 -2.56 4.23
N LEU A 40 2.85 -2.63 4.70
CA LEU A 40 2.34 -1.82 5.79
C LEU A 40 2.20 -2.66 7.05
N ARG A 41 3.02 -2.39 8.07
CA ARG A 41 2.87 -2.96 9.41
C ARG A 41 1.72 -2.26 10.14
N THR A 42 0.82 -3.05 10.72
CA THR A 42 -0.43 -2.55 11.32
C THR A 42 -0.53 -2.78 12.82
N ASN A 43 0.36 -3.56 13.42
CA ASN A 43 0.35 -3.92 14.84
C ASN A 43 0.12 -2.71 15.76
N ASN A 44 0.94 -1.66 15.66
CA ASN A 44 0.84 -0.51 16.57
C ASN A 44 -0.54 0.16 16.53
N PHE A 45 -1.07 0.40 15.32
CA PHE A 45 -2.40 1.01 15.16
C PHE A 45 -3.51 0.11 15.69
N PHE A 46 -3.40 -1.20 15.44
CA PHE A 46 -4.43 -2.16 15.84
C PHE A 46 -4.43 -2.41 17.35
N GLU A 47 -3.26 -2.49 17.98
CA GLU A 47 -3.12 -2.58 19.43
C GLU A 47 -3.64 -1.31 20.11
N GLN A 48 -3.26 -0.13 19.60
CA GLN A 48 -3.69 1.15 20.17
C GLN A 48 -5.20 1.35 20.12
N TYR A 49 -5.85 0.87 19.06
CA TYR A 49 -7.28 1.08 18.80
C TYR A 49 -8.10 -0.21 18.88
N GLN A 50 -7.62 -1.21 19.63
CA GLN A 50 -8.22 -2.55 19.72
C GLN A 50 -9.70 -2.51 20.16
N ASP A 51 -10.06 -1.57 21.03
CA ASP A 51 -11.43 -1.40 21.54
C ASP A 51 -12.29 -0.48 20.65
N GLU A 52 -11.70 0.18 19.65
CA GLU A 52 -12.37 1.10 18.72
C GLU A 52 -12.65 0.42 17.36
N VAL A 53 -13.44 -0.67 17.36
CA VAL A 53 -13.71 -1.50 16.16
C VAL A 53 -14.16 -0.69 14.94
N ILE A 54 -14.98 0.34 15.13
CA ILE A 54 -15.47 1.22 14.05
C ILE A 54 -14.29 1.94 13.37
N LYS A 55 -13.33 2.42 14.15
CA LYS A 55 -12.15 3.14 13.67
C LYS A 55 -11.20 2.22 12.90
N LEU A 56 -10.98 1.02 13.43
CA LEU A 56 -10.20 -0.02 12.74
C LEU A 56 -10.82 -0.36 11.37
N LYS A 57 -12.14 -0.57 11.34
CA LYS A 57 -12.87 -0.83 10.09
C LYS A 57 -12.74 0.34 9.11
N GLN A 58 -12.93 1.57 9.56
CA GLN A 58 -12.81 2.76 8.72
C GLN A 58 -11.41 2.88 8.11
N MET A 59 -10.36 2.61 8.89
CA MET A 59 -8.98 2.62 8.41
C MET A 59 -8.75 1.58 7.29
N ILE A 60 -9.19 0.34 7.50
CA ILE A 60 -9.08 -0.71 6.48
C ILE A 60 -9.91 -0.38 5.23
N ASP A 61 -11.12 0.15 5.39
CA ASP A 61 -11.98 0.54 4.27
C ASP A 61 -11.35 1.68 3.46
N GLN A 62 -10.66 2.64 4.11
CA GLN A 62 -9.91 3.70 3.44
C GLN A 62 -8.72 3.14 2.65
N LEU A 63 -7.92 2.26 3.24
CA LEU A 63 -6.81 1.60 2.54
C LEU A 63 -7.28 0.82 1.30
N LYS A 64 -8.39 0.08 1.43
CA LYS A 64 -9.03 -0.62 0.31
C LYS A 64 -9.44 0.34 -0.80
N LYS A 65 -10.12 1.43 -0.46
CA LYS A 65 -10.54 2.46 -1.43
C LYS A 65 -9.35 3.05 -2.18
N ILE A 66 -8.27 3.40 -1.47
CA ILE A 66 -7.05 3.94 -2.08
C ILE A 66 -6.50 2.96 -3.11
N CYS A 67 -6.33 1.68 -2.75
CA CYS A 67 -5.81 0.66 -3.68
C CYS A 67 -6.74 0.48 -4.88
N MET A 68 -8.06 0.41 -4.67
CA MET A 68 -9.05 0.23 -5.73
C MET A 68 -9.09 1.42 -6.70
N ASN A 69 -8.93 2.65 -6.21
CA ASN A 69 -8.92 3.86 -7.04
C ASN A 69 -7.82 3.85 -8.10
N PHE A 70 -6.69 3.21 -7.82
CA PHE A 70 -5.57 3.07 -8.77
C PHE A 70 -5.57 1.72 -9.51
N GLY A 71 -6.58 0.88 -9.28
CA GLY A 71 -6.64 -0.46 -9.85
C GLY A 71 -5.64 -1.44 -9.22
N GLY A 72 -5.13 -1.14 -8.03
CA GLY A 72 -4.24 -2.00 -7.26
C GLY A 72 -4.95 -3.11 -6.47
N SER A 73 -4.24 -3.65 -5.48
CA SER A 73 -4.70 -4.72 -4.59
C SER A 73 -4.23 -4.46 -3.15
N ILE A 74 -4.97 -5.00 -2.20
CA ILE A 74 -4.61 -5.05 -0.79
C ILE A 74 -4.75 -6.49 -0.30
N GLY A 75 -3.72 -7.00 0.36
CA GLY A 75 -3.71 -8.36 0.90
C GLY A 75 -3.05 -8.40 2.27
N ARG A 76 -3.46 -9.35 3.11
CA ARG A 76 -2.83 -9.61 4.40
C ARG A 76 -1.75 -10.67 4.24
N ILE A 77 -0.57 -10.42 4.78
CA ILE A 77 0.57 -11.36 4.82
C ILE A 77 0.92 -11.58 6.28
N GLY A 78 0.42 -12.66 6.89
CA GLY A 78 0.64 -12.92 8.31
C GLY A 78 -0.20 -12.03 9.24
N PRO A 79 0.15 -11.93 10.54
CA PRO A 79 -0.72 -11.32 11.53
C PRO A 79 -0.87 -9.81 11.35
N ASP A 80 0.23 -9.08 11.20
CA ASP A 80 0.23 -7.61 11.34
C ASP A 80 0.83 -6.89 10.14
N LEU A 81 0.81 -7.53 8.97
CA LEU A 81 1.41 -6.98 7.77
C LEU A 81 0.41 -7.05 6.62
N LEU A 82 0.22 -5.91 5.98
CA LEU A 82 -0.54 -5.78 4.74
C LEU A 82 0.43 -5.49 3.60
N VAL A 83 0.09 -5.96 2.41
CA VAL A 83 0.72 -5.55 1.15
C VAL A 83 -0.27 -4.74 0.35
N LEU A 84 0.17 -3.59 -0.15
CA LEU A 84 -0.59 -2.70 -1.01
C LEU A 84 0.14 -2.61 -2.35
N THR A 85 -0.58 -2.88 -3.44
CA THR A 85 -0.03 -2.77 -4.80
C THR A 85 -0.64 -1.58 -5.52
N PRO A 86 0.12 -0.92 -6.42
CA PRO A 86 -0.27 0.41 -6.93
C PRO A 86 -1.27 0.37 -8.08
N ASN A 87 -1.31 -0.69 -8.89
CA ASN A 87 -2.12 -0.71 -10.11
C ASN A 87 -2.33 -2.14 -10.65
N GLU A 88 -3.04 -2.22 -11.78
CA GLU A 88 -3.45 -3.47 -12.42
C GLU A 88 -2.30 -4.35 -12.94
N LYS A 89 -1.10 -3.79 -13.11
CA LYS A 89 0.08 -4.54 -13.56
C LYS A 89 0.64 -5.43 -12.45
N ILE A 90 0.30 -5.16 -11.19
CA ILE A 90 0.78 -5.89 -10.01
C ILE A 90 -0.44 -6.28 -9.17
N LYS A 91 -0.91 -7.51 -9.36
CA LYS A 91 -2.08 -8.06 -8.67
C LYS A 91 -1.69 -9.12 -7.65
N LEU A 92 -2.52 -9.24 -6.63
CA LEU A 92 -2.49 -10.32 -5.66
C LEU A 92 -3.60 -11.31 -6.04
N TYR A 93 -3.28 -12.58 -6.18
CA TYR A 93 -4.19 -13.69 -6.51
C TYR A 93 -4.27 -14.69 -5.35
#